data_AF-A0A420D1Q1-F1
#
_entry.id   AF-A0A420D1Q1-F1
#
_cell.length_a   1.000
_cell.length_b   1.000
_cell.length_c   1.000
_cell.angle_alpha   90.00
_cell.angle_beta   90.00
_cell.angle_gamma   90.00
#
_symmetry.space_group_name_H-M   'P 1'
#
loop_
_entity.id
_entity.type
_entity.pdbx_description
1 polymer ?
#
loop_
_entity_poly.entity_id
_entity_poly.type
_entity_poly.pdbx_seq_one_letter_code
_entity_poly.pdbx_strand_id
1 'polypeptide(L)' 'MADLVSDIVKNVVEGVLKEILKKPASKRTSRRKQQTRSSTTGRFVKKKVKRAAPKKQLSRRRTAAKRSRQRSS' A
#
# COMPACT_ATOMS: atom_id res chain seq x y z
N MET A 1 12.13 2.20 51.35
CA MET A 1 12.34 1.20 50.27
C MET A 1 11.05 0.50 49.86
N ALA A 2 10.15 0.14 50.80
CA ALA A 2 8.86 -0.49 50.46
C ALA A 2 7.92 0.45 49.67
N ASP A 3 7.89 1.74 50.02
CA ASP A 3 7.03 2.73 49.32
C ASP A 3 7.48 2.95 47.86
N LEU A 4 8.79 2.93 47.61
CA LEU A 4 9.36 3.03 46.26
C LEU A 4 8.96 1.83 45.39
N VAL A 5 8.97 0.62 45.96
CA VAL A 5 8.53 -0.59 45.24
C VAL A 5 7.02 -0.55 44.98
N SER A 6 6.23 -0.08 45.94
CA SER A 6 4.78 0.10 45.79
C SER A 6 4.44 1.07 44.66
N ASP A 7 5.16 2.19 44.58
CA ASP A 7 4.92 3.21 43.54
C ASP A 7 5.36 2.74 42.15
N ILE A 8 6.45 1.97 42.05
CA ILE A 8 6.85 1.35 40.79
C ILE A 8 5.77 0.38 40.30
N VAL A 9 5.27 -0.48 41.18
CA VAL A 9 4.23 -1.46 40.82
C VAL A 9 2.93 -0.75 40.42
N LYS A 10 2.52 0.29 41.14
CA LYS A 10 1.33 1.09 40.78
C LYS A 10 1.46 1.74 39.40
N ASN A 11 2.59 2.36 39.11
CA ASN A 11 2.82 3.02 37.83
C ASN A 11 2.84 2.01 36.66
N VAL A 12 3.40 0.82 36.89
CA VAL A 12 3.39 -0.27 35.88
C VAL A 12 1.97 -0.78 35.66
N VAL A 13 1.21 -1.04 36.73
CA VAL A 13 -0.17 -1.53 36.64
C VAL A 13 -1.06 -0.48 35.97
N GLU A 14 -0.94 0.79 36.33
CA GLU A 14 -1.71 1.87 35.71
C GLU A 14 -1.35 2.06 34.23
N GLY A 15 -0.06 1.96 33.88
CA GLY A 15 0.39 1.97 32.48
C GLY A 15 -0.18 0.82 31.65
N VAL A 16 -0.13 -0.40 32.18
CA VAL A 16 -0.65 -1.60 31.52
C VAL A 16 -2.17 -1.54 31.41
N LEU A 17 -2.89 -1.13 32.46
CA LEU A 17 -4.34 -0.95 32.41
C LEU A 17 -4.73 0.09 31.37
N LYS A 18 -3.98 1.19 31.27
CA LYS A 18 -4.21 2.22 30.25
C LYS A 18 -3.96 1.71 28.85
N GLU A 19 -2.99 0.82 28.63
CA GLU A 19 -2.75 0.17 27.34
C GLU A 19 -3.81 -0.88 26.99
N ILE A 20 -4.23 -1.71 27.94
CA ILE A 20 -5.28 -2.71 27.75
C ILE A 20 -6.63 -2.04 27.50
N LEU A 21 -6.95 -1.00 28.28
CA LEU A 21 -8.19 -0.23 28.15
C LEU A 21 -8.11 0.84 27.07
N LYS A 22 -6.96 1.02 26.41
CA LYS A 22 -6.85 1.88 25.23
C LYS A 22 -7.76 1.28 24.18
N LYS A 23 -8.95 1.86 24.02
CA LYS A 23 -9.84 1.51 22.90
C LYS A 23 -8.99 1.57 21.63
N PRO A 24 -8.87 0.47 20.86
CA PRO A 24 -8.08 0.49 19.64
C PRO A 24 -8.63 1.65 18.82
N ALA A 25 -7.77 2.63 18.52
CA ALA A 25 -8.14 3.85 17.83
C ALA A 25 -9.09 3.45 16.70
N SER A 26 -10.36 3.83 16.82
CA SER A 26 -11.39 3.44 15.87
C SER A 26 -10.89 3.89 14.51
N LYS A 27 -10.36 2.94 13.73
CA LYS A 27 -9.98 3.18 12.35
C LYS A 27 -11.29 3.47 11.69
N ARG A 28 -11.65 4.77 11.59
CA ARG A 28 -12.80 5.21 10.82
C ARG A 28 -12.61 4.60 9.44
N THR A 29 -13.41 3.59 9.13
CA THR A 29 -13.36 2.93 7.83
C THR A 29 -13.80 3.99 6.82
N SER A 30 -12.83 4.59 6.13
CA SER A 30 -13.15 5.53 5.06
C SER A 30 -13.91 4.74 3.99
N ARG A 31 -15.18 5.11 3.76
CA ARG A 31 -16.02 4.49 2.74
C ARG A 31 -15.33 4.67 1.39
N ARG A 32 -14.81 3.58 0.81
CA ARG A 32 -14.17 3.60 -0.50
C ARG A 32 -15.19 4.07 -1.54
N LYS A 33 -15.01 5.29 -2.07
CA LYS A 33 -15.85 5.82 -3.15
C LYS A 33 -15.69 4.90 -4.38
N GLN A 34 -16.82 4.43 -4.91
CA GLN A 34 -16.83 3.64 -6.15
C GLN A 34 -16.34 4.51 -7.33
N GLN A 35 -15.68 3.88 -8.30
CA GLN A 35 -15.21 4.58 -9.49
C GLN A 35 -16.42 5.03 -10.33
N THR A 36 -16.45 6.31 -10.69
CA THR A 36 -17.48 6.87 -11.57
C THR A 36 -17.28 6.37 -13.00
N ARG A 37 -18.39 6.11 -13.70
CA ARG A 37 -18.41 5.72 -15.11
C ARG A 37 -18.47 6.97 -15.99
N SER A 38 -17.89 6.88 -17.19
CA SER A 38 -18.03 7.92 -18.22
C SER A 38 -19.49 8.01 -18.67
N SER A 39 -20.05 9.22 -18.70
CA SER A 39 -21.42 9.47 -19.16
C SER A 39 -21.62 9.11 -20.63
N THR A 40 -20.58 9.30 -21.46
CA THR A 40 -20.64 9.09 -22.91
C THR A 40 -20.41 7.63 -23.30
N THR A 41 -19.53 6.90 -22.60
CA THR A 41 -19.09 5.55 -23.02
C THR A 41 -19.48 4.42 -22.07
N GLY A 42 -20.03 4.74 -20.89
CA GLY A 42 -20.42 3.77 -19.86
C GLY A 42 -19.25 3.02 -19.20
N ARG A 43 -18.01 3.17 -19.68
CA ARG A 43 -16.82 2.52 -19.13
C ARG A 43 -16.25 3.30 -17.95
N PHE A 44 -15.53 2.61 -17.06
CA PHE A 44 -14.79 3.26 -15.98
C PHE A 44 -13.71 4.21 -16.52
N VAL A 45 -13.58 5.37 -15.87
CA VAL A 45 -12.56 6.37 -16.24
C VAL A 45 -11.18 5.82 -15.91
N LYS A 46 -10.43 5.39 -16.94
CA LYS A 46 -9.03 4.96 -16.79
C LYS A 46 -8.17 6.19 -16.51
N LYS A 47 -7.47 6.20 -15.38
CA LYS A 47 -6.46 7.22 -15.09
C LYS A 47 -5.35 7.12 -16.14
N LYS A 48 -5.00 8.25 -16.78
CA LYS A 48 -3.85 8.32 -17.69
C LYS A 48 -2.58 8.17 -16.85
N VAL A 49 -1.98 6.98 -16.87
CA VAL A 49 -0.68 6.75 -16.22
C VAL A 49 0.41 7.21 -17.18
N LYS A 50 1.34 8.06 -16.72
CA LYS A 50 2.53 8.42 -17.50
C LYS A 50 3.35 7.16 -17.73
N ARG A 51 3.47 6.72 -18.99
CA ARG A 51 4.29 5.56 -19.34
C ARG A 51 5.75 5.96 -19.21
N ALA A 52 6.52 5.20 -18.44
CA ALA A 52 7.96 5.43 -18.33
C ALA A 52 8.62 5.23 -19.70
N ALA A 53 9.65 6.02 -19.97
CA ALA A 53 10.44 5.87 -21.19
C ALA A 53 11.06 4.46 -21.23
N PRO A 54 11.09 3.81 -22.42
CA PRO A 54 11.68 2.48 -22.53
C PRO A 54 13.16 2.54 -22.16
N LYS A 55 13.58 1.70 -21.20
CA LYS A 55 14.99 1.60 -20.81
C LYS A 55 15.79 0.98 -21.95
N LYS A 56 17.01 1.50 -22.18
CA LYS A 56 17.96 0.87 -23.09
C LYS A 56 18.21 -0.57 -22.64
N GLN A 57 18.12 -1.50 -23.57
CA GLN A 57 18.32 -2.91 -23.27
C GLN A 57 19.82 -3.20 -23.12
N LEU A 58 20.26 -3.54 -21.90
CA LEU A 58 21.68 -3.76 -21.57
C LEU A 58 22.20 -5.14 -22.01
N SER A 59 21.32 -6.12 -22.19
CA SER A 59 21.71 -7.46 -22.63
C SER A 59 21.55 -7.64 -24.13
N ARG A 60 22.44 -8.43 -24.75
CA ARG A 60 22.39 -8.81 -26.17
C ARG A 60 21.19 -9.70 -26.54
N ARG A 61 20.24 -9.94 -25.62
CA ARG A 61 19.05 -10.76 -25.89
C ARG A 61 18.25 -10.14 -27.04
N ARG A 62 17.82 -10.92 -28.03
CA ARG A 62 17.08 -10.33 -29.16
C ARG A 62 15.71 -9.79 -28.68
N THR A 63 15.37 -8.56 -29.07
CA THR A 63 14.03 -8.00 -28.87
C THR A 63 12.97 -8.84 -29.59
N ALA A 64 11.70 -8.74 -29.19
CA ALA A 64 10.61 -9.46 -29.84
C ALA A 64 10.57 -9.20 -31.36
N ALA A 65 10.76 -7.95 -31.77
CA ALA A 65 10.84 -7.56 -33.18
C ALA A 65 12.01 -8.25 -33.94
N LYS A 66 13.21 -8.30 -33.34
CA LYS A 66 14.36 -9.00 -33.94
C LYS A 66 14.22 -10.53 -33.94
N ARG A 67 13.48 -11.12 -32.99
CA ARG A 67 13.16 -12.55 -32.99
C ARG A 67 12.14 -12.91 -34.06
N SER A 68 11.11 -12.09 -34.24
CA SER A 68 10.07 -12.33 -35.26
C SER A 68 10.65 -12.45 -36.66
N ARG A 69 11.62 -11.59 -37.02
CA ARG A 69 12.31 -11.62 -38.32
C ARG A 69 13.14 -12.89 -38.58
N GLN A 70 13.53 -13.61 -37.53
CA GLN A 70 14.27 -14.86 -37.67
C GLN A 70 13.34 -16.07 -37.83
N ARG A 71 12.05 -15.94 -37.49
CA ARG A 71 11.07 -17.02 -37.62
C ARG A 71 10.36 -17.03 -38.97
N SER A 72 10.64 -16.05 -39.83
CA SER A 72 10.07 -15.94 -41.18
C SER A 72 11.06 -16.36 -42.28
N SER A 73 12.05 -17.19 -41.95
CA SER A 73 12.96 -17.87 -42.89
C SER A 73 12.50 -19.29 -43.13
#